data_AF-A0A7Y3UMQ8-F1
#
_entry.id   AF-A0A7Y3UMQ8-F1
#
_cell.length_a   1.000
_cell.length_b   1.000
_cell.length_c   1.000
_cell.angle_alpha   90.00
_cell.angle_beta   90.00
_cell.angle_gamma   90.00
#
_symmetry.space_group_name_H-M   'P 1'
#
loop_
_entity.id
_entity.type
_entity.pdbx_description
1 polymer ?
#
loop_
_entity_poly.entity_id
_entity_poly.type
_entity_poly.pdbx_seq_one_letter_code
_entity_poly.pdbx_strand_id
1 'polypeptide(L)' 'MSHNNFADYFGFKVATIRDWEQGRRVPTGPARNFLFVIDQEPDAVRRALVTEPL' A
#
# COMPACT_ATOMS: atom_id res chain seq x y z
N MET A 1 -6.70 -8.35 -5.99
CA MET A 1 -5.70 -7.47 -6.62
C MET A 1 -4.39 -8.24 -6.69
N SER A 2 -3.63 -8.19 -7.79
CA SER A 2 -2.28 -8.79 -7.81
C SER A 2 -1.30 -7.92 -7.01
N HIS A 3 -0.14 -8.47 -6.60
CA HIS A 3 0.90 -7.69 -5.91
C HIS A 3 1.32 -6.45 -6.71
N ASN A 4 1.45 -6.58 -8.04
CA ASN A 4 1.79 -5.46 -8.92
C ASN A 4 0.70 -4.39 -8.88
N ASN A 5 -0.57 -4.78 -9.05
CA ASN A 5 -1.67 -3.84 -9.02
C ASN A 5 -1.82 -3.16 -7.64
N PHE A 6 -1.51 -3.86 -6.55
CA PHE A 6 -1.51 -3.28 -5.21
C PHE A 6 -0.37 -2.28 -5.03
N ALA A 7 0.84 -2.66 -5.43
CA ALA A 7 2.00 -1.79 -5.33
C ALA A 7 1.79 -0.53 -6.17
N ASP A 8 1.36 -0.68 -7.42
CA ASP A 8 1.12 0.45 -8.31
C ASP A 8 0.00 1.36 -7.78
N TYR A 9 -1.11 0.78 -7.33
CA TYR A 9 -2.26 1.57 -6.86
C TYR A 9 -1.98 2.35 -5.58
N PHE A 10 -1.25 1.77 -4.63
CA PHE A 10 -0.94 2.39 -3.34
C PHE A 10 0.45 3.02 -3.27
N GLY A 11 1.17 3.12 -4.41
CA GLY A 11 2.47 3.78 -4.49
C GLY A 11 3.62 3.05 -3.80
N PHE A 12 3.54 1.72 -3.68
CA PHE A 12 4.63 0.89 -3.18
C PHE A 12 5.46 0.30 -4.32
N LYS A 13 6.75 0.04 -4.07
CA LYS A 13 7.55 -0.81 -4.96
C LYS A 13 7.14 -2.27 -4.75
N VAL A 14 6.96 -3.03 -5.83
CA VAL A 14 6.66 -4.48 -5.77
C VAL A 14 7.67 -5.24 -4.90
N ALA A 15 8.96 -4.86 -4.97
CA ALA A 15 10.01 -5.46 -4.14
C ALA A 15 9.78 -5.24 -2.63
N THR A 16 9.25 -4.08 -2.23
CA THR A 16 8.91 -3.76 -0.85
C THR A 16 7.77 -4.65 -0.33
N ILE A 17 6.72 -4.85 -1.14
CA ILE A 17 5.61 -5.75 -0.79
C ILE A 17 6.11 -7.18 -0.59
N ARG A 18 6.94 -7.69 -1.51
CA ARG A 18 7.54 -9.02 -1.40
C ARG A 18 8.41 -9.18 -0.15
N ASP A 19 9.20 -8.17 0.20
CA ASP A 19 10.01 -8.18 1.42
C ASP A 19 9.14 -8.30 2.69
N TRP A 20 7.97 -7.67 2.71
CA TRP A 20 7.03 -7.75 3.84
C TRP A 20 6.34 -9.11 3.93
N GLU A 21 5.81 -9.61 2.81
CA GLU A 21 5.11 -10.90 2.77
C GLU A 21 6.01 -12.07 3.10
N GLN A 22 7.29 -11.98 2.72
CA GLN A 22 8.29 -13.01 3.00
C GLN A 22 8.94 -12.82 4.38
N GLY A 23 8.48 -11.85 5.18
CA GLY A 23 8.96 -11.60 6.54
C GLY A 23 10.40 -11.09 6.62
N ARG A 24 11.02 -10.71 5.50
CA ARG A 24 12.37 -10.12 5.49
C ARG A 24 12.41 -8.73 6.11
N ARG A 25 11.31 -8.00 6.01
CA ARG A 25 11.10 -6.69 6.62
C ARG A 25 9.69 -6.60 7.17
N VAL A 26 9.48 -5.63 8.06
CA VAL A 26 8.16 -5.24 8.51
C VAL A 26 7.89 -3.79 8.10
N PRO A 27 6.65 -3.43 7.73
CA PRO A 27 6.31 -2.04 7.46
C PRO A 27 6.46 -1.20 8.74
N THR A 28 7.08 -0.02 8.61
CA THR A 28 7.31 0.91 9.72
C THR A 28 6.91 2.34 9.31
N GLY A 29 6.78 3.22 10.31
CA GLY A 29 6.51 4.64 10.09
C GLY A 29 5.26 4.89 9.22
N PRO A 30 5.33 5.81 8.23
CA PRO A 30 4.20 6.14 7.37
C PRO A 30 3.60 4.94 6.63
N ALA A 31 4.42 3.97 6.19
CA ALA A 31 3.93 2.79 5.50
C ALA A 31 3.03 1.92 6.39
N ARG A 32 3.42 1.73 7.67
CA ARG A 32 2.58 1.00 8.64
C ARG A 32 1.26 1.72 8.89
N ASN A 33 1.28 3.03 9.09
CA ASN A 33 0.07 3.81 9.32
C ASN A 33 -0.83 3.82 8.08
N PHE A 34 -0.25 3.91 6.89
CA PHE A 34 -1.02 3.90 5.65
C PHE A 34 -1.67 2.53 5.40
N LEU A 35 -0.94 1.43 5.60
CA LEU A 35 -1.52 0.08 5.55
C LEU A 35 -2.65 -0.10 6.57
N PHE A 36 -2.50 0.46 7.78
CA PHE A 36 -3.57 0.47 8.78
C PHE A 36 -4.81 1.23 8.28
N VAL A 37 -4.63 2.41 7.67
CA VAL A 37 -5.75 3.18 7.11
C VAL A 37 -6.40 2.46 5.92
N ILE A 38 -5.62 1.80 5.05
CA ILE A 38 -6.15 0.97 3.95
C ILE A 38 -7.01 -0.17 4.49
N ASP A 39 -6.56 -0.81 5.58
CA ASP A 39 -7.28 -1.91 6.22
C ASP A 39 -8.61 -1.45 6.85
N GLN A 40 -8.61 -0.30 7.52
CA GLN A 40 -9.79 0.22 8.19
C GLN A 40 -10.78 0.92 7.23
N GLU A 41 -10.27 1.68 6.26
CA GLU A 41 -11.06 2.59 5.42
C GLU A 41 -10.70 2.48 3.91
N PRO A 42 -10.80 1.28 3.30
CA PRO A 42 -10.33 1.05 1.94
C PRO A 42 -11.05 1.92 0.89
N ASP A 43 -12.35 2.19 1.07
CA ASP A 43 -13.12 3.04 0.15
C ASP A 43 -12.76 4.52 0.24
N ALA A 44 -12.40 5.00 1.43
CA ALA A 44 -11.91 6.37 1.59
C ALA A 44 -10.57 6.55 0.87
N VAL A 45 -9.65 5.60 1.06
CA VAL A 45 -8.35 5.61 0.36
C VAL A 45 -8.56 5.50 -1.15
N ARG A 46 -9.42 4.59 -1.62
CA ARG A 46 -9.73 4.46 -3.04
C ARG A 46 -10.23 5.77 -3.64
N ARG A 47 -11.19 6.43 -2.99
CA ARG A 47 -11.71 7.74 -3.44
C ARG A 47 -10.63 8.82 -3.45
N ALA A 48 -9.77 8.85 -2.44
CA ALA A 48 -8.70 9.84 -2.33
C ALA A 48 -7.64 9.69 -3.43
N LEU A 49 -7.35 8.45 -3.87
CA LEU A 49 -6.33 8.15 -4.87
C LEU A 49 -6.83 8.20 -6.33
N VAL A 50 -8.14 8.29 -6.58
CA VAL A 50 -8.74 8.35 -7.93
C VAL A 50 -8.53 9.70 -8.65
N THR A 51 -8.08 10.74 -7.94
CA THR A 51 -7.79 12.05 -8.53
C THR A 51 -6.28 12.13 -8.86
N GLU A 52 -5.89 12.06 -10.14
CA GLU A 52 -4.48 12.04 -10.63
C GLU A 52 -3.65 13.31 -10.26
N PRO A 53 -2.31 13.33 -10.45
CA PRO A 53 -1.25 12.65 -9.71
C PRO A 53 -0.29 13.66 -9.04
N LEU A 54 0.57 13.20 -8.11
CA LEU A 54 1.84 13.90 -7.80
C LEU A 54 2.93 13.48 -8.80
#